data_AF-A0A084SNX9-F1
#
_entry.id   AF-A0A084SNX9-F1
#
_cell.length_a   1.000
_cell.length_b   1.000
_cell.length_c   1.000
_cell.angle_alpha   90.00
_cell.angle_beta   90.00
_cell.angle_gamma   90.00
#
_symmetry.space_group_name_H-M   'P 1'
#
loop_
_entity.id
_entity.type
_entity.pdbx_description
1 polymer ?
#
loop_
_entity_poly.entity_id
_entity_poly.type
_entity_poly.pdbx_seq_one_letter_code
_entity_poly.pdbx_strand_id
1 'polypeptide(L)'
;MNPKPTADELVHLVHRYHPAGLLNEDPRYDASEEGQRLTALVHAHVTPSPAWTGFIQQLRETFPNSHLWDTTVPYHDPCYSVRVSLPGFKPGGPRDDCVVALLSQLAPVYALYASHTDKSLPGADYWLRFPPFPPEFQSHEARLAGLIESTFGFTRLSNDILLTPVPDLVPRTANWEVGKAQLIDCLFTWHRW
;
A
#
# COMPACT_ATOMS: atom_id res chain seq x y z
N MET A 1 12.40 3.00 20.51
CA MET A 1 12.47 2.70 19.06
C MET A 1 12.15 1.22 18.92
N ASN A 2 11.07 0.87 18.23
CA ASN A 2 10.80 -0.54 17.91
C ASN A 2 11.91 -1.04 16.97
N PRO A 3 12.37 -2.29 17.10
CA PRO A 3 13.33 -2.85 16.16
C PRO A 3 12.73 -2.80 14.75
N LYS A 4 13.55 -2.41 13.76
CA LYS A 4 13.12 -2.43 12.36
C LYS A 4 12.84 -3.89 11.96
N PRO A 5 11.68 -4.20 11.37
CA PRO A 5 11.39 -5.56 10.94
C PRO A 5 12.32 -5.95 9.80
N THR A 6 12.74 -7.22 9.82
CA THR A 6 13.53 -7.86 8.77
C THR A 6 12.62 -8.43 7.68
N ALA A 7 13.19 -8.71 6.51
CA ALA A 7 12.46 -9.37 5.44
C ALA A 7 11.94 -10.76 5.88
N ASP A 8 12.77 -11.57 6.53
CA ASP A 8 12.41 -12.92 7.00
C ASP A 8 11.23 -12.89 7.98
N GLU A 9 11.22 -11.95 8.94
CA GLU A 9 10.10 -11.79 9.88
C GLU A 9 8.80 -11.45 9.17
N LEU A 10 8.86 -10.59 8.15
CA LEU A 10 7.70 -10.20 7.37
C LEU A 10 7.23 -11.33 6.43
N VAL A 11 8.16 -12.11 5.87
CA VAL A 11 7.84 -13.32 5.10
C VAL A 11 7.09 -14.31 5.99
N HIS A 12 7.65 -14.63 7.15
CA HIS A 12 6.98 -15.50 8.13
C HIS A 12 5.60 -14.96 8.54
N LEU A 13 5.45 -13.64 8.68
CA LEU A 13 4.16 -13.02 8.98
C LEU A 13 3.14 -13.24 7.85
N VAL A 14 3.49 -12.97 6.58
CA VAL A 14 2.53 -13.09 5.48
C VAL A 14 2.08 -14.53 5.25
N HIS A 15 2.94 -15.52 5.51
CA HIS A 15 2.55 -16.94 5.51
C HIS A 15 1.48 -17.30 6.55
N ARG A 16 1.26 -16.47 7.58
CA ARG A 16 0.15 -16.68 8.52
C ARG A 16 -1.19 -16.20 7.94
N TYR A 17 -1.22 -15.49 6.84
CA TYR A 17 -2.44 -14.87 6.30
C TYR A 17 -2.71 -15.25 4.84
N HIS A 18 -1.68 -15.69 4.12
CA HIS A 18 -1.80 -16.19 2.76
C HIS A 18 -1.41 -17.69 2.74
N PRO A 19 -2.31 -18.58 2.30
CA PRO A 19 -2.00 -20.00 2.18
C PRO A 19 -0.98 -20.24 1.05
N ALA A 20 0.06 -21.01 1.35
CA ALA A 20 1.11 -21.33 0.40
C ALA A 20 0.65 -22.35 -0.66
N GLY A 21 1.11 -22.15 -1.90
CA GLY A 21 0.88 -23.04 -3.02
C GLY A 21 -0.55 -23.05 -3.56
N LEU A 22 -1.42 -22.14 -3.09
CA LEU A 22 -2.79 -21.99 -3.59
C LEU A 22 -2.94 -20.73 -4.42
N LEU A 23 -3.68 -20.86 -5.53
CA LEU A 23 -4.19 -19.70 -6.26
C LEU A 23 -5.32 -19.05 -5.44
N ASN A 24 -5.51 -17.75 -5.62
CA ASN A 24 -6.57 -17.02 -4.93
C ASN A 24 -7.99 -17.41 -5.36
N GLU A 25 -8.15 -17.99 -6.55
CA GLU A 25 -9.42 -18.54 -7.03
C GLU A 25 -9.69 -19.98 -6.56
N ASP A 26 -8.72 -20.63 -5.91
CA ASP A 26 -8.90 -21.97 -5.37
C ASP A 26 -9.85 -21.91 -4.15
N PRO A 27 -10.95 -22.67 -4.12
CA PRO A 27 -11.86 -22.69 -2.97
C PRO A 27 -11.18 -23.05 -1.64
N ARG A 28 -10.06 -23.76 -1.70
CA ARG A 28 -9.24 -24.09 -0.51
C ARG A 28 -8.56 -22.86 0.09
N TYR A 29 -8.36 -21.79 -0.69
CA TYR A 29 -7.77 -20.55 -0.20
C TYR A 29 -8.64 -19.98 0.92
N ASP A 30 -9.93 -19.76 0.65
CA ASP A 30 -10.87 -19.20 1.64
C ASP A 30 -11.23 -20.19 2.76
N ALA A 31 -11.11 -21.49 2.49
CA ALA A 31 -11.32 -22.54 3.49
C ALA A 31 -10.11 -22.74 4.44
N SER A 32 -8.91 -22.28 4.05
CA SER A 32 -7.69 -22.40 4.86
C SER A 32 -7.74 -21.54 6.13
N GLU A 33 -6.97 -21.92 7.15
CA GLU A 33 -6.87 -21.11 8.38
C GLU A 33 -6.25 -19.74 8.11
N GLU A 34 -5.26 -19.68 7.22
CA GLU A 34 -4.60 -18.45 6.77
C GLU A 34 -5.60 -17.52 6.08
N GLY A 35 -6.36 -18.05 5.11
CA GLY A 35 -7.38 -17.29 4.39
C GLY A 35 -8.49 -16.78 5.30
N GLN A 36 -8.96 -17.60 6.25
CA GLN A 36 -9.94 -17.18 7.25
C GLN A 36 -9.38 -16.10 8.18
N ARG A 37 -8.12 -16.21 8.59
CA ARG A 37 -7.43 -15.20 9.42
C ARG A 37 -7.32 -13.87 8.68
N LEU A 38 -6.98 -13.89 7.40
CA LEU A 38 -6.97 -12.71 6.54
C LEU A 38 -8.37 -12.11 6.41
N THR A 39 -9.41 -12.92 6.17
CA THR A 39 -10.79 -12.45 6.10
C THR A 39 -11.22 -11.76 7.38
N ALA A 40 -10.96 -12.37 8.55
CA ALA A 40 -11.28 -11.77 9.83
C ALA A 40 -10.56 -10.41 10.01
N LEU A 41 -9.29 -10.33 9.62
CA LEU A 41 -8.50 -9.10 9.70
C LEU A 41 -9.10 -7.98 8.82
N VAL A 42 -9.30 -8.25 7.53
CA VAL A 42 -9.80 -7.21 6.61
C VAL A 42 -11.22 -6.78 6.97
N HIS A 43 -12.07 -7.70 7.43
CA HIS A 43 -13.42 -7.39 7.90
C HIS A 43 -13.40 -6.49 9.14
N ALA A 44 -12.47 -6.71 10.07
CA ALA A 44 -12.32 -5.87 11.26
C ALA A 44 -11.93 -4.41 10.92
N HIS A 45 -11.36 -4.17 9.73
CA HIS A 45 -10.89 -2.86 9.29
C HIS A 45 -11.75 -2.22 8.19
N VAL A 46 -12.89 -2.82 7.83
CA VAL A 46 -13.84 -2.28 6.83
C VAL A 46 -14.33 -0.90 7.22
N THR A 47 -14.69 -0.73 8.49
CA THR A 47 -15.00 0.59 9.02
C THR A 47 -13.68 1.24 9.42
N PRO A 48 -13.33 2.41 8.85
CA PRO A 48 -12.17 3.18 9.25
C PRO A 48 -12.05 3.31 10.76
N SER A 49 -10.86 3.01 11.28
CA SER A 49 -10.58 3.31 12.69
C SER A 49 -10.61 4.83 12.92
N PRO A 50 -10.95 5.29 14.15
CA PRO A 50 -10.85 6.72 14.48
C PRO A 50 -9.47 7.31 14.19
N ALA A 51 -8.41 6.51 14.34
CA ALA A 51 -7.04 6.90 14.01
C ALA A 51 -6.87 7.15 12.50
N TRP A 52 -7.39 6.27 11.63
CA TRP A 52 -7.37 6.48 10.18
C TRP A 52 -8.19 7.72 9.78
N THR A 53 -9.40 7.87 10.32
CA THR A 53 -10.23 9.05 10.04
C THR A 53 -9.56 10.36 10.47
N GLY A 54 -8.95 10.39 11.66
CA GLY A 54 -8.18 11.53 12.15
C GLY A 54 -6.96 11.83 11.27
N PHE A 55 -6.24 10.80 10.83
CA PHE A 55 -5.11 10.94 9.92
C PHE A 55 -5.53 11.54 8.57
N ILE A 56 -6.61 11.05 7.95
CA ILE A 56 -7.13 11.64 6.69
C ILE A 56 -7.49 13.12 6.88
N GLN A 57 -8.05 13.50 8.02
CA GLN A 57 -8.34 14.90 8.33
C GLN A 57 -7.05 15.73 8.46
N GLN A 58 -6.04 15.22 9.16
CA GLN A 58 -4.73 15.86 9.29
C GLN A 58 -4.02 16.02 7.93
N LEU A 59 -4.19 15.06 7.02
CA LEU A 59 -3.70 15.18 5.64
C LEU A 59 -4.36 16.35 4.90
N ARG A 60 -5.68 16.55 5.05
CA ARG A 60 -6.38 17.69 4.41
C ARG A 60 -5.82 19.02 4.86
N GLU A 61 -5.51 19.13 6.15
CA GLU A 61 -4.95 20.35 6.75
C GLU A 61 -3.50 20.56 6.32
N THR A 62 -2.72 19.48 6.21
CA THR A 62 -1.31 19.53 5.82
C THR A 62 -1.15 19.82 4.33
N PHE A 63 -2.02 19.28 3.48
CA PHE A 63 -1.93 19.39 2.02
C PHE A 63 -3.15 20.13 1.44
N PRO A 64 -3.38 21.41 1.79
CA PRO A 64 -4.60 22.13 1.42
C PRO A 64 -4.73 22.39 -0.10
N ASN A 65 -3.63 22.30 -0.84
CA ASN A 65 -3.59 22.50 -2.29
C ASN A 65 -3.45 21.18 -3.07
N SER A 66 -3.61 20.05 -2.39
CA SER A 66 -3.56 18.72 -2.98
C SER A 66 -4.96 18.11 -3.01
N HIS A 67 -5.19 17.29 -4.02
CA HIS A 67 -6.30 16.36 -4.00
C HIS A 67 -5.91 15.13 -3.18
N LEU A 68 -6.80 14.72 -2.29
CA LEU A 68 -6.65 13.53 -1.47
C LEU A 68 -7.67 12.49 -1.89
N TRP A 69 -7.20 11.29 -2.17
CA TRP A 69 -8.05 10.16 -2.48
C TRP A 69 -7.70 8.98 -1.59
N ASP A 70 -8.62 8.61 -0.70
CA ASP A 70 -8.56 7.33 0.03
C ASP A 70 -8.83 6.19 -0.96
N THR A 71 -7.78 5.42 -1.25
CA THR A 71 -7.78 4.30 -2.19
C THR A 71 -7.76 2.95 -1.49
N THR A 72 -8.12 2.92 -0.21
CA THR A 72 -8.34 1.68 0.53
C THR A 72 -9.39 0.83 -0.21
N VAL A 73 -9.08 -0.44 -0.45
CA VAL A 73 -10.00 -1.41 -1.06
C VAL A 73 -10.62 -2.27 0.04
N PRO A 74 -11.83 -1.95 0.54
CA PRO A 74 -12.39 -2.64 1.70
C PRO A 74 -12.61 -4.12 1.41
N TYR A 75 -12.53 -4.98 2.43
CA TYR A 75 -12.73 -6.44 2.35
C TYR A 75 -11.68 -7.25 1.55
N HIS A 76 -10.74 -6.58 0.90
CA HIS A 76 -9.89 -7.20 -0.09
C HIS A 76 -8.43 -7.22 0.33
N ASP A 77 -7.85 -6.03 0.50
CA ASP A 77 -6.43 -5.86 0.77
C ASP A 77 -6.18 -5.53 2.25
N PRO A 78 -5.15 -6.10 2.90
CA PRO A 78 -4.82 -5.81 4.29
C PRO A 78 -4.08 -4.46 4.43
N CYS A 79 -4.63 -3.40 3.84
CA CYS A 79 -3.94 -2.13 3.65
C CYS A 79 -4.89 -0.94 3.73
N TYR A 80 -4.52 0.08 4.51
CA TYR A 80 -5.03 1.43 4.26
C TYR A 80 -4.20 2.10 3.17
N SER A 81 -4.85 2.76 2.22
CA SER A 81 -4.18 3.36 1.06
C SER A 81 -4.70 4.77 0.82
N VAL A 82 -3.80 5.73 0.59
CA VAL A 82 -4.18 7.11 0.26
C VAL A 82 -3.22 7.71 -0.76
N ARG A 83 -3.78 8.39 -1.76
CA ARG A 83 -3.05 9.18 -2.74
C ARG A 83 -3.12 10.66 -2.37
N VAL A 84 -1.95 11.30 -2.39
CA VAL A 84 -1.79 12.74 -2.16
C VAL A 84 -1.23 13.34 -3.43
N SER A 85 -2.04 14.12 -4.15
CA SER A 85 -1.55 14.76 -5.37
C SER A 85 -0.47 15.80 -5.06
N LEU A 86 0.44 16.01 -6.01
CA LEU A 86 1.29 17.20 -6.00
C LEU A 86 0.43 18.47 -6.23
N PRO A 87 0.95 19.65 -5.89
CA PRO A 87 0.25 20.90 -6.11
C PRO A 87 0.05 21.14 -7.61
N GLY A 88 -1.09 21.72 -7.97
CA GLY A 88 -1.44 21.97 -9.37
C GLY A 88 -2.24 20.84 -10.03
N PHE A 89 -2.62 19.80 -9.27
CA PHE A 89 -3.63 18.84 -9.70
C PHE A 89 -4.91 19.54 -10.16
N LYS A 90 -5.48 19.06 -11.27
CA LYS A 90 -6.75 19.54 -11.83
C LYS A 90 -7.67 18.33 -12.02
N PRO A 91 -8.85 18.29 -11.38
CA PRO A 91 -9.83 17.24 -11.64
C PRO A 91 -10.14 17.11 -13.14
N GLY A 92 -10.02 15.91 -13.68
CA GLY A 92 -10.22 15.64 -15.11
C GLY A 92 -9.09 16.14 -16.03
N GLY A 93 -8.01 16.69 -15.48
CA GLY A 93 -6.81 17.05 -16.22
C GLY A 93 -6.07 15.83 -16.77
N PRO A 94 -5.19 16.03 -17.76
CA PRO A 94 -4.46 14.92 -18.37
C PRO A 94 -3.38 14.36 -17.44
N ARG A 95 -2.88 15.16 -16.49
CA ARG A 95 -1.75 14.83 -15.63
C ARG A 95 -2.17 14.62 -14.17
N ASP A 96 -1.72 13.52 -13.58
CA ASP A 96 -1.92 13.15 -12.18
C ASP A 96 -0.59 12.67 -11.57
N ASP A 97 0.05 13.56 -10.81
CA ASP A 97 1.25 13.25 -10.02
C ASP A 97 0.86 13.10 -8.56
N CYS A 98 1.15 11.95 -7.97
CA CYS A 98 0.79 11.64 -6.60
C CYS A 98 1.95 11.02 -5.82
N VAL A 99 2.00 11.30 -4.52
CA VAL A 99 2.64 10.40 -3.57
C VAL A 99 1.57 9.51 -2.98
N VAL A 100 1.77 8.19 -3.05
CA VAL A 100 0.84 7.19 -2.51
C VAL A 100 1.43 6.59 -1.25
N ALA A 101 0.62 6.50 -0.20
CA ALA A 101 0.96 5.82 1.05
C ALA A 101 0.16 4.53 1.19
N LEU A 102 0.87 3.45 1.54
CA LEU A 102 0.33 2.14 1.87
C LEU A 102 0.70 1.81 3.31
N LEU A 103 -0.30 1.63 4.17
CA LEU A 103 -0.12 1.28 5.59
C LEU A 103 -0.67 -0.13 5.81
N SER A 104 0.18 -1.04 6.28
CA SER A 104 -0.20 -2.44 6.46
C SER A 104 -1.11 -2.60 7.68
N GLN A 105 -2.12 -3.45 7.56
CA GLN A 105 -2.95 -3.90 8.69
C GLN A 105 -2.35 -5.14 9.37
N LEU A 106 -1.33 -5.77 8.76
CA LEU A 106 -0.67 -6.97 9.29
C LEU A 106 0.47 -6.65 10.26
N ALA A 107 1.18 -5.55 10.02
CA ALA A 107 2.32 -5.10 10.81
C ALA A 107 2.37 -3.57 10.85
N PRO A 108 3.03 -2.97 11.87
CA PRO A 108 3.19 -1.52 11.99
C PRO A 108 4.24 -0.98 11.00
N VAL A 109 4.00 -1.20 9.71
CA VAL A 109 4.90 -0.89 8.61
C VAL A 109 4.15 -0.17 7.49
N TYR A 110 4.87 0.67 6.75
CA TYR A 110 4.31 1.39 5.62
C TYR A 110 5.29 1.48 4.45
N ALA A 111 4.73 1.72 3.27
CA ALA A 111 5.46 2.01 2.05
C ALA A 111 4.95 3.30 1.43
N LEU A 112 5.83 4.02 0.73
CA LEU A 112 5.43 5.12 -0.15
C LEU A 112 5.96 4.86 -1.55
N TYR A 113 5.19 5.23 -2.56
CA TYR A 113 5.67 5.33 -3.94
C TYR A 113 5.19 6.62 -4.60
N ALA A 114 5.97 7.12 -5.55
CA ALA A 114 5.56 8.18 -6.46
C ALA A 114 4.80 7.56 -7.62
N SER A 115 3.70 8.18 -8.03
CA SER A 115 2.89 7.80 -9.17
C SER A 115 2.79 8.99 -10.13
N HIS A 116 2.91 8.70 -11.42
CA HIS A 116 2.71 9.64 -12.50
C HIS A 116 1.80 9.03 -13.54
N THR A 117 0.86 9.85 -14.01
CA THR A 117 0.10 9.57 -15.23
C THR A 117 0.00 10.85 -16.03
N ASP A 118 0.29 10.81 -17.33
CA ASP A 118 0.03 11.89 -18.28
C ASP A 118 -0.66 11.35 -19.54
N LYS A 119 -1.94 11.69 -19.69
CA LYS A 119 -2.81 11.32 -20.81
C LYS A 119 -2.84 12.37 -21.93
N SER A 120 -1.99 13.40 -21.88
CA SER A 120 -1.95 14.44 -22.91
C SER A 120 -1.29 13.98 -24.21
N LEU A 121 -0.51 12.90 -24.18
CA LEU A 121 0.22 12.37 -25.32
C LEU A 121 -0.41 11.08 -25.87
N PRO A 122 -0.22 10.76 -27.17
CA PRO A 122 -0.60 9.47 -27.73
C PRO A 122 0.21 8.34 -27.05
N GLY A 123 -0.50 7.46 -26.34
CA GLY A 123 0.13 6.53 -25.40
C GLY A 123 0.35 7.23 -24.07
N ALA A 124 -0.54 7.02 -23.11
CA ALA A 124 -0.44 7.63 -21.79
C ALA A 124 0.93 7.31 -21.18
N ASP A 125 1.67 8.33 -20.74
CA ASP A 125 2.89 8.12 -19.96
C ASP A 125 2.46 7.75 -18.54
N TYR A 126 2.88 6.58 -18.09
CA TYR A 126 2.52 6.06 -16.79
C TYR A 126 3.73 5.39 -16.15
N TRP A 127 4.04 5.79 -14.92
CA TRP A 127 5.06 5.13 -14.13
C TRP A 127 4.76 5.23 -12.64
N LEU A 128 5.25 4.24 -11.90
CA LEU A 128 5.37 4.29 -10.44
C LEU A 128 6.84 4.12 -10.05
N ARG A 129 7.27 4.75 -8.95
CA ARG A 129 8.65 4.67 -8.45
C ARG A 129 8.66 4.60 -6.92
N PHE A 130 9.38 3.60 -6.40
CA PHE A 130 9.77 3.56 -5.00
C PHE A 130 10.98 4.49 -4.77
N PRO A 131 11.36 4.78 -3.50
CA PRO A 131 12.49 5.65 -3.20
C PRO A 131 13.78 5.23 -3.90
N PRO A 132 14.66 6.18 -4.27
CA PRO A 132 14.52 7.63 -4.11
C PRO A 132 13.49 8.22 -5.09
N PHE A 133 12.68 9.16 -4.62
CA PHE A 133 11.68 9.82 -5.46
C PHE A 133 12.31 10.93 -6.33
N PRO A 134 11.69 11.24 -7.49
CA PRO A 134 12.06 12.43 -8.25
C PRO A 134 11.95 13.70 -7.38
N PRO A 135 12.82 14.71 -7.59
CA PRO A 135 12.93 15.89 -6.72
C PRO A 135 11.60 16.60 -6.41
N GLU A 136 10.71 16.67 -7.40
CA GLU A 136 9.39 17.31 -7.28
C GLU A 136 8.43 16.58 -6.32
N PHE A 137 8.66 15.30 -6.03
CA PHE A 137 7.87 14.51 -5.09
C PHE A 137 8.44 14.51 -3.67
N GLN A 138 9.74 14.79 -3.49
CA GLN A 138 10.45 14.57 -2.21
C GLN A 138 9.88 15.39 -1.04
N SER A 139 9.41 16.62 -1.30
CA SER A 139 8.77 17.43 -0.26
C SER A 139 7.45 16.82 0.23
N HIS A 140 6.64 16.25 -0.68
CA HIS A 140 5.40 15.57 -0.31
C HIS A 140 5.67 14.25 0.39
N GLU A 141 6.65 13.49 -0.11
CA GLU A 141 7.14 12.26 0.50
C GLU A 141 7.56 12.47 1.95
N ALA A 142 8.44 13.44 2.22
CA ALA A 142 8.98 13.69 3.55
C ALA A 142 7.88 14.09 4.55
N ARG A 143 6.95 14.95 4.11
CA ARG A 143 5.81 15.40 4.94
C ARG A 143 4.85 14.25 5.23
N LEU A 144 4.53 13.44 4.23
CA LEU A 144 3.64 12.29 4.38
C LEU A 144 4.26 11.21 5.29
N ALA A 145 5.54 10.91 5.09
CA ALA A 145 6.29 10.01 5.96
C ALA A 145 6.27 10.48 7.42
N GLY A 146 6.62 11.75 7.66
CA GLY A 146 6.63 12.32 9.00
C GLY A 146 5.26 12.27 9.69
N LEU A 147 4.18 12.51 8.94
CA LEU A 147 2.83 12.36 9.48
C LEU A 147 2.51 10.91 9.85
N ILE A 148 2.76 9.94 8.96
CA ILE A 148 2.50 8.52 9.23
C ILE A 148 3.27 8.05 10.48
N GLU A 149 4.56 8.38 10.56
CA GLU A 149 5.42 8.02 11.68
C GLU A 149 4.94 8.67 12.99
N SER A 150 4.52 9.94 12.95
CA SER A 150 4.03 10.66 14.14
C SER A 150 2.65 10.17 14.62
N THR A 151 1.77 9.79 13.70
CA THR A 151 0.38 9.41 14.01
C THR A 151 0.26 7.94 14.39
N PHE A 152 0.98 7.05 13.71
CA PHE A 152 0.85 5.61 13.89
C PHE A 152 2.08 4.95 14.54
N GLY A 153 3.22 5.62 14.57
CA GLY A 153 4.48 5.00 15.01
C GLY A 153 4.98 3.89 14.07
N PHE A 154 4.50 3.87 12.82
CA PHE A 154 4.85 2.86 11.85
C PHE A 154 6.27 3.06 11.33
N THR A 155 6.88 1.98 10.83
CA THR A 155 8.22 2.01 10.24
C THR A 155 8.15 1.92 8.72
N ARG A 156 8.87 2.81 8.03
CA ARG A 156 9.00 2.75 6.57
C ARG A 156 9.86 1.57 6.15
N LEU A 157 9.37 0.73 5.25
CA LEU A 157 10.15 -0.34 4.66
C LEU A 157 11.07 0.18 3.54
N SER A 158 12.27 -0.39 3.45
CA SER A 158 13.19 -0.16 2.32
C SER A 158 12.76 -0.97 1.09
N ASN A 159 13.24 -0.58 -0.09
CA ASN A 159 12.95 -1.31 -1.32
C ASN A 159 13.43 -2.76 -1.26
N ASP A 160 14.59 -3.02 -0.65
CA ASP A 160 15.13 -4.38 -0.52
C ASP A 160 14.15 -5.31 0.23
N ILE A 161 13.49 -4.79 1.26
CA ILE A 161 12.47 -5.53 2.01
C ILE A 161 11.18 -5.62 1.20
N LEU A 162 10.67 -4.50 0.69
CA LEU A 162 9.39 -4.46 -0.05
C LEU A 162 9.37 -5.41 -1.25
N LEU A 163 10.49 -5.48 -1.97
CA LEU A 163 10.64 -6.24 -3.21
C LEU A 163 11.19 -7.65 -2.97
N THR A 164 11.33 -8.08 -1.71
CA THR A 164 11.71 -9.47 -1.38
C THR A 164 10.67 -10.44 -1.98
N PRO A 165 11.09 -11.41 -2.82
CA PRO A 165 10.18 -12.40 -3.39
C PRO A 165 9.57 -13.32 -2.34
N VAL A 166 8.30 -13.68 -2.52
CA VAL A 166 7.59 -14.69 -1.72
C VAL A 166 6.83 -15.63 -2.67
N PRO A 167 7.58 -16.44 -3.44
CA PRO A 167 7.10 -17.02 -4.70
C PRO A 167 6.00 -18.07 -4.52
N ASP A 168 5.86 -18.67 -3.35
CA ASP A 168 4.83 -19.68 -3.07
C ASP A 168 3.49 -19.07 -2.63
N LEU A 169 3.39 -17.74 -2.49
CA LEU A 169 2.16 -17.04 -2.16
C LEU A 169 1.51 -16.42 -3.40
N VAL A 170 0.17 -16.32 -3.36
CA VAL A 170 -0.62 -15.49 -4.27
C VAL A 170 -1.53 -14.62 -3.41
N PRO A 171 -1.42 -13.27 -3.47
CA PRO A 171 -2.33 -12.38 -2.75
C PRO A 171 -3.78 -12.60 -3.17
N ARG A 172 -4.72 -12.45 -2.23
CA ARG A 172 -6.15 -12.70 -2.43
C ARG A 172 -6.73 -12.04 -3.69
N THR A 173 -6.32 -10.82 -3.98
CA THR A 173 -6.86 -10.03 -5.09
C THR A 173 -6.02 -10.13 -6.35
N ALA A 174 -4.84 -10.74 -6.31
CA ALA A 174 -3.91 -10.78 -7.42
C ALA A 174 -4.48 -11.56 -8.61
N ASN A 175 -4.13 -11.15 -9.82
CA ASN A 175 -4.58 -11.80 -11.05
C ASN A 175 -3.44 -12.54 -11.77
N TRP A 176 -2.44 -13.01 -11.02
CA TRP A 176 -1.26 -13.66 -11.56
C TRP A 176 -1.00 -15.05 -10.95
N GLU A 177 -0.19 -15.83 -11.66
CA GLU A 177 0.23 -17.18 -11.25
C GLU A 177 1.16 -17.14 -10.02
N VAL A 178 1.28 -18.30 -9.36
CA VAL A 178 2.30 -18.59 -8.34
C VAL A 178 3.69 -18.24 -8.89
N GLY A 179 4.56 -17.70 -8.02
CA GLY A 179 5.95 -17.38 -8.34
C GLY A 179 6.23 -15.89 -8.51
N LYS A 180 5.19 -15.04 -8.54
CA LYS A 180 5.35 -13.60 -8.84
C LYS A 180 5.23 -12.68 -7.63
N ALA A 181 4.72 -13.16 -6.51
CA ALA A 181 4.45 -12.31 -5.35
C ALA A 181 5.74 -11.82 -4.70
N GLN A 182 5.68 -10.58 -4.21
CA GLN A 182 6.68 -9.94 -3.36
C GLN A 182 6.01 -9.53 -2.03
N LEU A 183 6.82 -9.21 -1.01
CA LEU A 183 6.30 -8.78 0.28
C LEU A 183 5.32 -7.61 0.19
N ILE A 184 5.56 -6.65 -0.72
CA ILE A 184 4.66 -5.52 -0.92
C ILE A 184 3.24 -5.93 -1.37
N ASP A 185 3.11 -7.02 -2.13
CA ASP A 185 1.82 -7.49 -2.62
C ASP A 185 0.99 -8.14 -1.51
N CYS A 186 1.66 -8.85 -0.60
CA CYS A 186 1.03 -9.55 0.52
C CYS A 186 0.80 -8.64 1.75
N LEU A 187 1.73 -7.72 2.04
CA LEU A 187 1.61 -6.81 3.18
C LEU A 187 0.63 -5.66 2.93
N PHE A 188 0.46 -5.29 1.66
CA PHE A 188 -0.32 -4.13 1.27
C PHE A 188 -1.35 -4.50 0.20
N THR A 189 -1.01 -4.26 -1.07
CA THR A 189 -1.87 -4.48 -2.22
C THR A 189 -1.01 -4.64 -3.45
N TRP A 190 -1.40 -5.54 -4.37
CA TRP A 190 -0.82 -5.61 -5.71
C TRP A 190 -1.37 -4.52 -6.64
N HIS A 191 -2.52 -3.92 -6.31
CA HIS A 191 -3.19 -2.86 -7.08
C HIS A 191 -2.50 -1.50 -6.89
N ARG A 192 -1.27 -1.37 -7.37
CA ARG A 192 -0.50 -0.13 -7.33
C ARG A 192 -0.58 0.56 -8.67
N TRP A 193 -1.15 1.75 -8.65
CA TRP A 193 -1.25 2.64 -9.79
C TRP A 193 -1.05 4.08 -9.38
#